data_AF-A0A519KI99-F1
#
_entry.id   AF-A0A519KI99-F1
#
_cell.length_a   1.000
_cell.length_b   1.000
_cell.length_c   1.000
_cell.angle_alpha   90.00
_cell.angle_beta   90.00
_cell.angle_gamma   90.00
#
_symmetry.space_group_name_H-M   'P 1'
#
loop_
_entity.id
_entity.type
_entity.pdbx_description
1 polymer ?
#
loop_
_entity_poly.entity_id
_entity_poly.type
_entity_poly.pdbx_seq_one_letter_code
_entity_poly.pdbx_strand_id
1 'polypeptide(L)'
;MSSPIERLRALMAVSGQRDKAAFLAAFDPAIEYHYHVGTRPLIGIEWVDKFISRYWANHSETEWVLENWAENGNKVLTEGREDYVNADGVKVSHPYMGIIEFNDAGKITAWRDYFQMKDPAATA
;
A
#
# COMPACT_ATOMS: atom_id res chain seq x y z
N MET A 1 7.88 -22.04 0.71
CA MET A 1 8.09 -20.58 0.78
C MET A 1 6.74 -19.93 0.50
N SER A 2 6.38 -18.84 1.17
CA SER A 2 5.11 -18.17 0.90
C SER A 2 5.12 -17.49 -0.47
N SER A 3 4.00 -17.56 -1.19
CA SER A 3 3.83 -16.90 -2.48
C SER A 3 3.74 -15.37 -2.31
N PRO A 4 3.99 -14.59 -3.38
CA PRO A 4 3.78 -13.13 -3.36
C PRO A 4 2.42 -12.70 -2.77
N ILE A 5 1.31 -13.36 -3.15
CA ILE A 5 -0.01 -13.00 -2.62
C ILE A 5 -0.17 -13.32 -1.14
N GLU A 6 0.41 -14.42 -0.65
CA GLU A 6 0.37 -14.76 0.77
C GLU A 6 1.13 -13.71 1.61
N ARG A 7 2.26 -13.22 1.10
CA ARG A 7 3.04 -12.15 1.74
C ARG A 7 2.28 -10.83 1.75
N LEU A 8 1.63 -10.48 0.64
CA LEU A 8 0.78 -9.29 0.58
C LEU A 8 -0.39 -9.38 1.56
N ARG A 9 -1.10 -10.51 1.62
CA ARG A 9 -2.21 -10.70 2.57
C ARG A 9 -1.76 -10.60 4.03
N ALA A 10 -0.55 -11.10 4.35
CA ALA A 10 0.04 -10.91 5.67
C ALA A 10 0.31 -9.42 5.96
N LEU A 11 0.83 -8.67 4.98
CA LEU A 11 0.99 -7.20 5.11
C LEU A 11 -0.36 -6.49 5.30
N MET A 12 -1.39 -6.87 4.54
CA MET A 12 -2.74 -6.30 4.67
C MET A 12 -3.28 -6.49 6.08
N ALA A 13 -3.11 -7.68 6.68
CA ALA A 13 -3.54 -7.96 8.04
C ALA A 13 -2.79 -7.10 9.08
N VAL A 14 -1.48 -6.95 8.91
CA VAL A 14 -0.64 -6.07 9.73
C VAL A 14 -1.05 -4.60 9.60
N SER A 15 -1.34 -4.16 8.38
CA SER A 15 -1.81 -2.79 8.08
C SER A 15 -3.17 -2.52 8.72
N GLY A 16 -4.11 -3.47 8.66
CA GLY A 16 -5.43 -3.37 9.31
C GLY A 16 -5.35 -3.27 10.83
N GLN A 17 -4.31 -3.85 11.44
CA GLN A 17 -4.02 -3.70 12.87
C GLN A 17 -3.25 -2.41 13.21
N ARG A 18 -2.81 -1.66 12.18
CA ARG A 18 -1.94 -0.48 12.28
C ARG A 18 -0.65 -0.76 13.07
N ASP A 19 -0.13 -1.99 12.99
CA ASP A 19 1.17 -2.33 13.58
C ASP A 19 2.28 -1.80 12.66
N LYS A 20 2.73 -0.58 12.98
CA LYS A 20 3.75 0.13 12.21
C LYS A 20 5.07 -0.64 12.14
N ALA A 21 5.50 -1.25 13.25
CA ALA A 21 6.79 -1.91 13.32
C ALA A 21 6.78 -3.16 12.43
N ALA A 22 5.73 -3.97 12.51
CA ALA A 22 5.55 -5.12 11.65
C ALA A 22 5.36 -4.73 10.17
N PHE A 23 4.64 -3.63 9.90
CA PHE A 23 4.46 -3.12 8.54
C PHE A 23 5.81 -2.78 7.90
N LEU A 24 6.61 -1.94 8.57
CA LEU A 24 7.93 -1.52 8.07
C LEU A 24 8.90 -2.71 7.96
N ALA A 25 8.77 -3.72 8.83
CA ALA A 25 9.58 -4.92 8.75
C ALA A 25 9.33 -5.74 7.47
N ALA A 26 8.23 -5.55 6.72
CA ALA A 26 7.97 -6.26 5.47
C ALA A 26 8.80 -5.74 4.28
N PHE A 27 9.40 -4.56 4.40
CA PHE A 27 10.09 -3.88 3.31
C PHE A 27 11.59 -4.12 3.32
N ASP A 28 12.20 -4.02 2.15
CA ASP A 28 13.65 -3.91 2.01
C ASP A 28 14.10 -2.50 2.45
N PRO A 29 15.24 -2.35 3.15
CA PRO A 29 15.75 -1.03 3.53
C PRO A 29 15.92 -0.05 2.36
N ALA A 30 16.17 -0.56 1.15
CA ALA A 30 16.37 0.20 -0.08
C ALA A 30 15.13 0.23 -1.00
N ILE A 31 13.93 -0.06 -0.49
CA ILE A 31 12.64 0.01 -1.20
C ILE A 31 12.51 1.25 -2.09
N GLU A 32 12.02 1.05 -3.31
CA GLU A 32 11.47 2.12 -4.15
C GLU A 32 9.93 2.02 -4.17
N TYR A 33 9.26 2.98 -3.52
CA TYR A 33 7.80 3.02 -3.44
C TYR A 33 7.21 4.24 -4.16
N HIS A 34 6.41 3.98 -5.18
CA HIS A 34 5.56 4.96 -5.85
C HIS A 34 4.14 4.83 -5.31
N TYR A 35 3.85 5.56 -4.23
CA TYR A 35 2.50 5.62 -3.65
C TYR A 35 1.45 6.19 -4.61
N HIS A 36 1.87 6.84 -5.69
CA HIS A 36 1.06 7.10 -6.87
C HIS A 36 1.99 7.27 -8.08
N VAL A 37 1.81 6.48 -9.13
CA VAL A 37 2.65 6.57 -10.33
C VAL A 37 2.52 7.94 -10.99
N GLY A 38 3.67 8.55 -11.31
CA GLY A 38 3.75 9.93 -11.81
C GLY A 38 4.08 10.96 -10.72
N THR A 39 4.10 10.56 -9.45
CA THR A 39 4.72 11.35 -8.38
C THR A 39 6.20 10.99 -8.21
N ARG A 40 6.93 11.78 -7.42
CA ARG A 40 8.30 11.43 -7.03
C ARG A 40 8.26 10.22 -6.07
N PRO A 41 9.06 9.16 -6.32
CA PRO A 41 9.08 7.99 -5.47
C PRO A 41 9.66 8.26 -4.08
N LEU A 42 9.25 7.44 -3.13
CA LEU A 42 9.84 7.27 -1.82
C LEU A 42 10.97 6.25 -1.94
N ILE A 43 12.21 6.68 -1.70
CA ILE A 43 13.41 5.83 -1.84
C ILE A 43 13.99 5.55 -0.46
N GLY A 44 13.84 4.31 0.02
CA GLY A 44 14.33 3.82 1.30
C GLY A 44 13.29 3.82 2.42
N ILE A 45 13.49 2.94 3.40
CA ILE A 45 12.51 2.64 4.45
C ILE A 45 12.12 3.85 5.31
N GLU A 46 13.03 4.82 5.51
CA GLU A 46 12.74 6.05 6.26
C GLU A 46 11.65 6.90 5.61
N TRP A 47 11.55 6.87 4.27
CA TRP A 47 10.51 7.60 3.55
C TRP A 47 9.17 6.89 3.63
N VAL A 48 9.17 5.56 3.60
CA VAL A 48 7.97 4.74 3.81
C VAL A 48 7.42 4.95 5.23
N ASP A 49 8.30 4.99 6.24
CA ASP A 49 7.95 5.32 7.62
C ASP A 49 7.25 6.68 7.74
N LYS A 50 7.86 7.73 7.17
CA LYS A 50 7.27 9.08 7.16
C LYS A 50 5.92 9.11 6.46
N PHE A 51 5.79 8.38 5.34
CA PHE A 51 4.55 8.29 4.58
C PHE A 51 3.44 7.62 5.38
N ILE A 52 3.66 6.40 5.86
CA ILE A 52 2.62 5.62 6.56
C ILE A 52 2.18 6.31 7.86
N SER A 53 3.11 6.97 8.55
CA SER A 53 2.81 7.76 9.75
C SER A 53 1.83 8.91 9.48
N ARG A 54 2.05 9.65 8.37
CA ARG A 54 1.15 10.73 7.96
C ARG A 54 -0.18 10.18 7.46
N TYR A 55 -0.13 9.10 6.68
CA TYR A 55 -1.31 8.46 6.12
C TYR A 55 -2.29 8.01 7.22
N TRP A 56 -1.82 7.25 8.22
CA TRP A 56 -2.66 6.78 9.33
C TRP A 56 -3.09 7.87 10.32
N ALA A 57 -2.41 9.02 10.35
CA ALA A 57 -2.84 10.16 11.16
C ALA A 57 -4.03 10.91 10.54
N ASN A 58 -4.16 10.89 9.22
CA ASN A 58 -5.17 11.66 8.48
C ASN A 58 -6.37 10.83 7.99
N HIS A 59 -6.28 9.50 8.08
CA HIS A 59 -7.33 8.58 7.67
C HIS A 59 -7.70 7.65 8.81
N SER A 60 -9.00 7.45 9.04
CA SER A 60 -9.55 6.51 10.01
C SER A 60 -10.43 5.47 9.31
N GLU A 61 -10.84 4.42 10.05
CA GLU A 61 -11.71 3.35 9.53
C GLU A 61 -11.22 2.75 8.19
N THR A 62 -9.90 2.59 8.06
CA THR A 62 -9.28 2.13 6.81
C THR A 62 -9.55 0.64 6.58
N GLU A 63 -10.07 0.31 5.40
CA GLU A 63 -10.21 -1.06 4.92
C GLU A 63 -9.54 -1.20 3.56
N TRP A 64 -8.49 -2.02 3.50
CA TRP A 64 -7.81 -2.35 2.26
C TRP A 64 -8.41 -3.62 1.66
N VAL A 65 -9.13 -3.48 0.54
CA VAL A 65 -9.81 -4.57 -0.14
C VAL A 65 -9.08 -4.95 -1.42
N LEU A 66 -8.88 -6.26 -1.60
CA LEU A 66 -8.28 -6.85 -2.78
C LEU A 66 -9.33 -7.70 -3.50
N GLU A 67 -9.66 -7.29 -4.73
CA GLU A 67 -10.73 -7.91 -5.53
C GLU A 67 -10.14 -8.89 -6.55
N ASN A 68 -9.12 -8.45 -7.29
CA ASN A 68 -8.42 -9.28 -8.27
C ASN A 68 -6.91 -9.25 -8.05
N TRP A 69 -6.23 -10.35 -8.38
CA TRP A 69 -4.77 -10.40 -8.38
C TRP A 69 -4.24 -11.42 -9.39
N ALA A 70 -2.99 -11.21 -9.80
CA ALA A 70 -2.23 -12.17 -10.59
C ALA A 70 -0.77 -12.20 -10.12
N GLU A 71 -0.17 -13.38 -10.10
CA GLU A 71 1.23 -13.56 -9.71
C GLU A 71 2.10 -13.84 -10.93
N ASN A 72 3.28 -13.23 -10.98
CA ASN A 72 4.29 -13.49 -12.01
C ASN A 72 5.68 -13.53 -11.38
N GLY A 73 6.16 -14.73 -11.10
CA GLY A 73 7.43 -14.95 -10.41
C GLY A 73 7.41 -14.35 -9.00
N ASN A 74 8.27 -13.36 -8.77
CA ASN A 74 8.40 -12.66 -7.49
C ASN A 74 7.48 -11.43 -7.35
N LYS A 75 6.43 -11.32 -8.17
CA LYS A 75 5.58 -10.14 -8.24
C LYS A 75 4.11 -10.52 -8.07
N VAL A 76 3.34 -9.62 -7.47
CA VAL A 76 1.87 -9.68 -7.46
C VAL A 76 1.33 -8.38 -8.04
N LEU A 77 0.43 -8.52 -9.02
CA LEU A 77 -0.40 -7.46 -9.54
C LEU A 77 -1.73 -7.51 -8.80
N THR A 78 -2.26 -6.36 -8.44
CA THR A 78 -3.44 -6.23 -7.59
C THR A 78 -4.42 -5.23 -8.17
N GLU A 79 -5.70 -5.47 -7.93
CA GLU A 79 -6.79 -4.54 -8.21
C GLU A 79 -7.79 -4.64 -7.05
N GLY A 80 -8.32 -3.50 -6.65
CA GLY A 80 -9.36 -3.42 -5.65
C GLY A 80 -9.63 -1.98 -5.27
N ARG A 81 -9.87 -1.75 -3.99
CA ARG A 81 -10.19 -0.43 -3.45
C ARG A 81 -9.68 -0.27 -2.03
N GLU A 82 -9.47 0.97 -1.63
CA GLU A 82 -9.23 1.34 -0.24
C GLU A 82 -10.40 2.20 0.25
N ASP A 83 -11.07 1.72 1.29
CA ASP A 83 -12.12 2.48 1.96
C ASP A 83 -11.52 3.17 3.18
N TYR A 84 -11.90 4.42 3.42
CA TYR A 84 -11.47 5.15 4.60
C TYR A 84 -12.41 6.32 4.91
N VAL A 85 -12.31 6.85 6.13
CA VAL A 85 -12.85 8.15 6.50
C VAL A 85 -11.72 9.18 6.42
N ASN A 86 -11.91 10.22 5.60
CA ASN A 86 -10.93 11.28 5.41
C ASN A 86 -10.93 12.29 6.58
N ALA A 87 -10.03 13.28 6.55
CA ALA A 87 -9.88 14.26 7.62
C ALA A 87 -11.14 15.14 7.84
N ASP A 88 -12.02 15.26 6.84
CA ASP A 88 -13.28 15.99 6.91
C ASP A 88 -14.45 15.11 7.42
N GLY A 89 -14.19 13.84 7.75
CA GLY A 89 -15.19 12.88 8.23
C GLY A 89 -16.02 12.23 7.12
N VAL A 90 -15.61 12.37 5.86
CA VAL A 90 -16.32 11.80 4.70
C VAL A 90 -15.82 10.38 4.44
N LYS A 91 -16.76 9.45 4.20
CA LYS A 91 -16.44 8.09 3.74
C LYS A 91 -16.07 8.12 2.26
N VAL A 92 -14.88 7.61 1.96
CA VAL A 92 -14.32 7.53 0.62
C VAL A 92 -14.05 6.07 0.29
N SER A 93 -14.30 5.70 -0.96
CA SER A 93 -13.87 4.41 -1.53
C SER A 93 -13.03 4.70 -2.77
N HIS A 94 -11.76 4.35 -2.72
CA HIS A 94 -10.78 4.72 -3.73
C HIS A 94 -10.30 3.49 -4.50
N PRO A 95 -10.70 3.33 -5.78
CA PRO A 95 -10.25 2.19 -6.59
C PRO A 95 -8.78 2.33 -6.98
N TYR A 96 -8.04 1.23 -6.97
CA TYR A 96 -6.63 1.21 -7.34
C TYR A 96 -6.27 -0.06 -8.13
N MET A 97 -5.19 0.05 -8.90
CA MET A 97 -4.37 -1.09 -9.30
C MET A 97 -2.96 -0.93 -8.72
N GLY A 98 -2.30 -2.05 -8.41
CA GLY A 98 -0.98 -2.05 -7.83
C GLY A 98 -0.09 -3.15 -8.37
N ILE A 99 1.21 -2.97 -8.18
CA ILE A 99 2.21 -4.03 -8.39
C ILE A 99 3.23 -3.98 -7.26
N ILE A 100 3.47 -5.15 -6.66
CA ILE A 100 4.40 -5.34 -5.55
C ILE A 100 5.42 -6.39 -5.96
N GLU A 101 6.70 -6.09 -5.78
CA GLU A 101 7.83 -6.96 -6.10
C GLU A 101 8.58 -7.35 -4.82
N PHE A 102 8.98 -8.61 -4.72
CA PHE A 102 9.65 -9.17 -3.56
C PHE A 102 11.06 -9.70 -3.91
N ASN A 103 12.00 -9.60 -2.98
CA ASN A 103 13.29 -10.31 -3.08
C ASN A 103 13.21 -11.75 -2.53
N ASP A 104 14.32 -12.49 -2.61
CA ASP A 104 14.40 -13.88 -2.15
C ASP A 104 14.19 -14.04 -0.63
N ALA A 105 14.55 -13.02 0.15
CA ALA A 105 14.25 -12.95 1.58
C ALA A 105 12.77 -12.64 1.85
N GLY A 106 11.99 -12.35 0.81
CA GLY A 106 10.57 -12.08 0.90
C GLY A 106 10.22 -10.65 1.31
N LYS A 107 11.17 -9.72 1.22
CA LYS A 107 10.96 -8.29 1.48
C LYS A 107 10.48 -7.58 0.24
N ILE A 108 9.63 -6.59 0.42
CA ILE A 108 9.15 -5.73 -0.68
C ILE A 108 10.29 -4.82 -1.13
N THR A 109 10.69 -4.92 -2.40
CA THR A 109 11.76 -4.11 -3.00
C THR A 109 11.24 -3.00 -3.90
N ALA A 110 10.06 -3.19 -4.49
CA ALA A 110 9.38 -2.16 -5.25
C ALA A 110 7.86 -2.27 -5.07
N TRP A 111 7.20 -1.13 -4.99
CA TRP A 111 5.74 -1.04 -5.00
C TRP A 111 5.33 0.18 -5.84
N ARG A 112 4.36 0.01 -6.74
CA ARG A 112 3.76 1.09 -7.51
C ARG A 112 2.24 0.99 -7.47
N ASP A 113 1.58 2.08 -7.07
CA ASP A 113 0.13 2.22 -7.07
C ASP A 113 -0.34 3.12 -8.22
N TYR A 114 -1.42 2.70 -8.88
CA TYR A 114 -2.08 3.39 -10.00
C TYR A 114 -3.52 3.67 -9.58
N PHE A 115 -3.85 4.94 -9.38
CA PHE A 115 -5.20 5.40 -9.05
C PHE A 115 -5.35 6.87 -9.42
N GLN A 116 -6.51 7.45 -9.16
CA GLN A 116 -6.80 8.84 -9.44
C GLN A 116 -6.43 9.71 -8.23
N MET A 117 -5.38 10.54 -8.28
CA MET A 117 -4.92 11.32 -7.10
C MET A 117 -5.98 12.16 -6.38
N LYS A 118 -7.01 12.65 -7.09
CA LYS A 118 -8.08 13.40 -6.45
C LYS A 118 -9.04 12.42 -5.80
N ASP A 119 -9.29 12.61 -4.51
CA ASP A 119 -10.40 11.99 -3.81
C ASP A 119 -11.67 12.18 -4.67
N PRO A 120 -12.32 11.09 -5.13
CA PRO A 120 -13.52 11.19 -5.96
C PRO A 120 -14.67 11.94 -5.26
N ALA A 121 -14.66 11.99 -3.93
CA ALA A 121 -15.64 12.68 -3.10
C ALA A 121 -15.20 14.09 -2.66
N ALA A 122 -13.95 14.49 -2.92
CA ALA A 122 -13.52 15.86 -2.64
C ALA A 122 -14.24 16.84 -3.57
N THR A 123 -14.94 17.80 -2.97
CA THR A 123 -15.46 18.94 -3.73
C THR A 123 -14.31 19.84 -4.18
N ALA A 124 -14.45 20.41 -5.38
CA ALA A 124 -13.42 21.20 -6.05
C ALA A 124 -13.11 22.53 -5.34
#